data_AF-A0A0P4W792-F1
#
_entry.id   AF-A0A0P4W792-F1
#
_cell.length_a   1.000
_cell.length_b   1.000
_cell.length_c   1.000
_cell.angle_alpha   90.00
_cell.angle_beta   90.00
_cell.angle_gamma   90.00
#
_symmetry.space_group_name_H-M   'P 1'
#
loop_
_entity.id
_entity.type
_entity.pdbx_description
1 polymer ?
#
loop_
_entity_poly.entity_id
_entity_poly.type
_entity_poly.pdbx_seq_one_letter_code
_entity_poly.pdbx_strand_id
1 'polypeptide(L)'
;MLDIISVLMAVTVWARHKQVLGHYNQTLVCKDLEKTSRIATLFGISSAFGLFLVGNFQSSTITTVHLIGAVLAFGLGTVYQWLQSWMSVCLSPRVNSRGVMVVRFICSAMATLLIITTVVFSVLHDMANQGKEVAYWAQNKAWWQAEGRKKWSYHVLATSSEWMLAFTFVAMLLTLVPEFKRMSFHGVKMHYDRDRRQVREIDGARSTEAIVASSSRSQETTAL
;
A
#
# COMPACT_ATOMS: atom_id res chain seq x y z
N MET A 1 3.02 -5.36 -15.73
CA MET A 1 3.08 -6.23 -14.52
C MET A 1 3.26 -5.41 -13.25
N LEU A 2 4.29 -4.55 -13.19
CA LEU A 2 4.55 -3.70 -12.01
C LEU A 2 3.42 -2.73 -11.68
N ASP A 3 2.61 -2.31 -12.66
CA ASP A 3 1.41 -1.46 -12.41
C ASP A 3 0.31 -2.19 -11.64
N ILE A 4 0.11 -3.47 -11.94
CA ILE A 4 -0.86 -4.28 -11.19
C ILE A 4 -0.35 -4.46 -9.76
N ILE A 5 0.96 -4.72 -9.60
CA ILE A 5 1.60 -4.86 -8.29
C ILE A 5 1.50 -3.55 -7.49
N SER A 6 1.71 -2.38 -8.12
CA SER A 6 1.62 -1.09 -7.44
C SER A 6 0.20 -0.82 -6.92
N VAL A 7 -0.83 -1.07 -7.74
CA VAL A 7 -2.23 -0.93 -7.32
C VAL A 7 -2.57 -1.90 -6.19
N LEU A 8 -2.20 -3.18 -6.32
CA LEU A 8 -2.44 -4.19 -5.29
C LEU A 8 -1.71 -3.85 -3.98
N MET A 9 -0.50 -3.31 -4.07
CA MET A 9 0.26 -2.85 -2.91
C MET A 9 -0.43 -1.66 -2.24
N ALA A 10 -0.91 -0.68 -2.99
CA ALA A 10 -1.67 0.45 -2.44
C ALA A 10 -2.94 -0.01 -1.72
N VAL A 11 -3.70 -0.93 -2.33
CA VAL A 11 -4.89 -1.54 -1.69
C VAL A 11 -4.50 -2.30 -0.42
N THR A 12 -3.39 -3.05 -0.44
CA THR A 12 -2.89 -3.78 0.72
C THR A 12 -2.49 -2.85 1.87
N VAL A 13 -1.80 -1.75 1.57
CA VAL A 13 -1.43 -0.72 2.55
C VAL A 13 -2.68 -0.09 3.17
N TRP A 14 -3.68 0.24 2.34
CA TRP A 14 -4.96 0.77 2.83
C TRP A 14 -5.71 -0.24 3.69
N ALA A 15 -5.82 -1.50 3.27
CA ALA A 15 -6.46 -2.56 4.03
C ALA A 15 -5.77 -2.76 5.39
N ARG A 16 -4.44 -2.74 5.41
CA ARG A 16 -3.64 -2.80 6.63
C ARG A 16 -3.93 -1.62 7.55
N HIS A 17 -4.02 -0.40 7.03
CA HIS A 17 -4.36 0.78 7.82
C HIS A 17 -5.72 0.62 8.51
N LYS A 18 -6.75 0.18 7.75
CA LYS A 18 -8.10 -0.06 8.30
C LYS A 18 -8.11 -1.15 9.36
N GLN A 19 -7.37 -2.23 9.15
CA GLN A 19 -7.22 -3.29 10.14
C GLN A 19 -6.66 -2.75 11.46
N VAL A 20 -5.58 -1.96 11.40
CA VAL A 20 -4.94 -1.41 12.60
C VAL A 20 -5.88 -0.46 13.33
N LEU A 21 -6.62 0.40 12.61
CA LEU A 21 -7.59 1.31 13.22
C LEU A 21 -8.76 0.58 13.88
N GLY A 22 -9.25 -0.50 13.26
CA GLY A 22 -10.29 -1.36 13.83
C GLY A 22 -9.88 -1.96 15.17
N HIS A 23 -8.64 -2.41 15.29
CA HIS A 23 -8.11 -2.93 16.55
C HIS A 23 -7.74 -1.84 17.56
N TYR A 24 -7.23 -0.69 17.12
CA TYR A 24 -6.93 0.44 18.01
C TYR A 24 -8.15 0.88 18.82
N ASN A 25 -9.31 1.02 18.17
CA ASN A 25 -10.57 1.39 18.83
C ASN A 25 -11.04 0.36 19.86
N GLN A 26 -10.56 -0.89 19.78
CA GLN A 26 -10.91 -1.97 20.70
C GLN A 26 -9.82 -2.24 21.75
N THR A 27 -8.61 -1.72 21.57
CA THR A 27 -7.45 -2.03 22.42
C THR A 27 -6.64 -0.77 22.76
N LEU A 28 -6.69 -0.34 24.03
CA LEU A 28 -5.96 0.81 24.58
C LEU A 28 -4.43 0.60 24.72
N VAL A 29 -3.83 -0.29 23.91
CA VAL A 29 -2.50 -0.87 24.20
C VAL A 29 -1.34 0.06 23.83
N CYS A 30 -1.42 0.76 22.69
CA CYS A 30 -0.37 1.67 22.23
C CYS A 30 -1.00 3.01 21.79
N LYS A 31 -0.76 4.08 22.54
CA LYS A 31 -1.31 5.43 22.27
C LYS A 31 -0.94 5.95 20.88
N ASP A 32 0.27 5.63 20.40
CA ASP A 32 0.79 6.10 19.12
C ASP A 32 0.42 5.21 17.92
N LEU A 33 -0.35 4.13 18.12
CA LEU A 33 -0.60 3.14 17.07
C LEU A 33 -1.37 3.73 15.87
N GLU A 34 -2.38 4.56 16.13
CA GLU A 34 -3.14 5.23 15.07
C GLU A 34 -2.23 6.17 14.25
N LYS A 35 -1.49 7.04 14.94
CA LYS A 35 -0.58 8.00 14.30
C LYS A 35 0.47 7.27 13.48
N THR A 36 1.07 6.22 14.05
CA THR A 36 2.05 5.37 13.35
C THR A 36 1.44 4.72 12.11
N SER A 37 0.21 4.23 12.19
CA SER A 37 -0.49 3.62 11.06
C SER A 37 -0.75 4.62 9.92
N ARG A 38 -1.13 5.86 10.24
CA ARG A 38 -1.29 6.93 9.24
C ARG A 38 0.04 7.28 8.55
N ILE A 39 1.11 7.42 9.32
CA ILE A 39 2.47 7.67 8.79
C ILE A 39 2.94 6.50 7.93
N ALA A 40 2.74 5.27 8.39
CA ALA A 40 3.06 4.06 7.62
C ALA A 40 2.29 4.04 6.30
N THR A 41 1.01 4.41 6.31
CA THR A 41 0.18 4.48 5.09
C THR A 41 0.78 5.45 4.07
N LEU A 42 1.23 6.63 4.50
CA LEU A 42 1.92 7.58 3.62
C LEU A 42 3.14 6.95 2.95
N PHE A 43 4.04 6.35 3.72
CA PHE A 43 5.23 5.68 3.18
C PHE A 43 4.89 4.50 2.27
N GLY A 44 3.87 3.71 2.62
CA GLY A 44 3.43 2.57 1.84
C GLY A 44 2.80 2.97 0.50
N ILE A 45 1.99 4.03 0.46
CA ILE A 45 1.43 4.58 -0.79
C ILE A 45 2.52 5.20 -1.66
N SER A 46 3.46 5.94 -1.06
CA SER A 46 4.62 6.47 -1.80
C SER A 46 5.48 5.35 -2.38
N SER A 47 5.64 4.23 -1.66
CA SER A 47 6.32 3.03 -2.15
C SER A 47 5.59 2.36 -3.32
N ALA A 48 4.26 2.25 -3.24
CA ALA A 48 3.45 1.78 -4.36
C ALA A 48 3.59 2.69 -5.59
N PHE A 49 3.59 4.02 -5.41
CA PHE A 49 3.85 4.96 -6.49
C PHE A 49 5.27 4.80 -7.07
N GLY A 50 6.27 4.53 -6.24
CA GLY A 50 7.62 4.19 -6.68
C GLY A 50 7.65 2.98 -7.61
N LEU A 51 6.91 1.91 -7.28
CA LEU A 51 6.79 0.72 -8.15
C LEU A 51 6.17 1.04 -9.50
N PHE A 52 5.18 1.92 -9.54
CA PHE A 52 4.62 2.43 -10.79
C PHE A 52 5.68 3.16 -11.63
N LEU A 53 6.47 4.05 -11.02
CA LEU A 53 7.54 4.75 -11.73
C LEU A 53 8.60 3.80 -12.28
N VAL A 54 9.11 2.87 -11.45
CA VAL A 54 10.11 1.86 -11.87
C VAL A 54 9.58 1.00 -13.01
N GLY A 55 8.29 0.67 -13.01
CA GLY A 55 7.65 -0.14 -14.04
C GLY A 55 7.48 0.55 -15.40
N ASN A 56 7.28 1.87 -15.41
CA ASN A 56 7.02 2.64 -16.63
C ASN A 56 8.27 3.37 -17.16
N PHE A 57 9.20 3.74 -16.28
CA PHE A 57 10.42 4.44 -16.64
C PHE A 57 11.60 3.50 -16.45
N GLN A 58 12.04 2.86 -17.54
CA GLN A 58 13.17 1.95 -17.52
C GLN A 58 14.49 2.70 -17.29
N SER A 59 15.42 2.04 -16.57
CA SER A 59 16.73 2.61 -16.25
C SER A 59 17.55 2.99 -17.50
N SER A 60 17.36 2.27 -18.61
CA SER A 60 18.04 2.49 -19.89
C SER A 60 17.47 3.63 -20.74
N THR A 61 16.33 4.22 -20.37
CA THR A 61 15.70 5.30 -21.16
C THR A 61 15.66 6.61 -20.39
N ILE A 62 15.19 6.58 -19.14
CA ILE A 62 15.07 7.78 -18.29
C ILE A 62 15.54 7.42 -16.88
N THR A 63 16.86 7.31 -16.71
CA THR A 63 17.52 6.84 -15.48
C THR A 63 17.15 7.68 -14.26
N THR A 64 17.01 8.99 -14.40
CA THR A 64 16.67 9.89 -13.28
C THR A 64 15.31 9.55 -12.68
N VAL A 65 14.28 9.36 -13.51
CA VAL A 65 12.92 9.02 -13.04
C VAL A 65 12.90 7.60 -12.47
N HIS A 66 13.62 6.68 -13.11
CA HIS A 66 13.79 5.32 -12.60
C HIS A 66 14.40 5.31 -11.19
N LEU A 67 15.46 6.09 -10.95
CA LEU A 67 16.13 6.16 -9.66
C LEU A 67 15.23 6.79 -8.58
N ILE A 68 14.49 7.86 -8.92
CA ILE A 68 13.46 8.42 -8.03
C ILE A 68 12.44 7.34 -7.67
N GLY A 69 11.96 6.60 -8.68
CA GLY A 69 11.06 5.47 -8.51
C GLY A 69 11.63 4.41 -7.56
N ALA A 70 12.90 4.03 -7.73
CA ALA A 70 13.56 3.01 -6.90
C ALA A 70 13.71 3.47 -5.43
N VAL A 71 14.08 4.73 -5.20
CA VAL A 71 14.16 5.31 -3.84
C VAL A 71 12.78 5.31 -3.16
N LEU A 72 11.74 5.68 -3.89
CA LEU A 72 10.37 5.63 -3.39
C LEU A 72 9.95 4.18 -3.11
N ALA A 73 10.12 3.27 -4.07
CA ALA A 73 9.70 1.88 -3.99
C ALA A 73 10.38 1.15 -2.83
N PHE A 74 11.71 1.16 -2.80
CA PHE A 74 12.48 0.35 -1.88
C PHE A 74 12.91 1.11 -0.61
N GLY A 75 13.30 2.38 -0.74
CA GLY A 75 13.70 3.20 0.41
C GLY A 75 12.52 3.47 1.34
N LEU A 76 11.48 4.15 0.84
CA LEU A 76 10.27 4.40 1.65
C LEU A 76 9.51 3.10 1.96
N GLY A 77 9.57 2.12 1.05
CA GLY A 77 9.05 0.78 1.30
C GLY A 77 9.70 0.10 2.52
N THR A 78 11.00 0.28 2.71
CA THR A 78 11.72 -0.29 3.88
C THR A 78 11.36 0.44 5.16
N VAL A 79 11.19 1.77 5.10
CA VAL A 79 10.62 2.53 6.23
C VAL A 79 9.24 2.01 6.60
N TYR A 80 8.38 1.75 5.61
CA TYR A 80 7.08 1.12 5.82
C TYR A 80 7.21 -0.26 6.49
N GLN A 81 8.13 -1.11 6.06
CA GLN A 81 8.37 -2.43 6.69
C GLN A 81 8.75 -2.30 8.18
N TRP A 82 9.64 -1.38 8.52
CA TRP A 82 10.01 -1.12 9.92
C TRP A 82 8.82 -0.66 10.76
N LEU A 83 7.99 0.24 10.22
CA LEU A 83 6.77 0.68 10.89
C LEU A 83 5.77 -0.49 11.07
N GLN A 84 5.65 -1.38 10.09
CA GLN A 84 4.83 -2.59 10.21
C GLN A 84 5.37 -3.55 11.27
N SER A 85 6.69 -3.70 11.37
CA SER A 85 7.35 -4.51 12.41
C SER A 85 7.11 -3.92 13.80
N TRP A 86 7.25 -2.60 13.96
CA TRP A 86 6.92 -1.90 15.21
C TRP A 86 5.45 -2.08 15.61
N MET A 87 4.52 -1.81 14.69
CA MET A 87 3.09 -2.01 14.95
C MET A 87 2.78 -3.47 15.29
N SER A 88 3.54 -4.42 14.73
CA SER A 88 3.42 -5.83 15.05
C SER A 88 3.78 -6.18 16.48
N VAL A 89 4.66 -5.41 17.14
CA VAL A 89 4.95 -5.55 18.57
C VAL A 89 3.72 -5.13 19.38
N CYS A 90 3.17 -3.95 19.10
CA CYS A 90 1.98 -3.42 19.79
C CYS A 90 0.74 -4.33 19.66
N LEU A 91 0.64 -5.05 18.54
CA LEU A 91 -0.51 -5.91 18.21
C LEU A 91 -0.32 -7.38 18.64
N SER A 92 0.90 -7.77 18.99
CA SER A 92 1.23 -9.14 19.44
C SER A 92 0.89 -9.32 20.92
N PRO A 93 0.40 -10.49 21.36
CA PRO A 93 0.07 -11.69 20.58
C PRO A 93 -1.40 -11.72 20.10
N ARG A 94 -2.14 -10.61 20.22
CA ARG A 94 -3.60 -10.60 20.08
C ARG A 94 -4.05 -10.68 18.62
N VAL A 95 -3.40 -9.94 17.73
CA VAL A 95 -3.73 -9.90 16.29
C VAL A 95 -2.78 -10.80 15.50
N ASN A 96 -1.49 -10.78 15.81
CA ASN A 96 -0.46 -11.58 15.17
C ASN A 96 0.29 -12.44 16.20
N SER A 97 0.87 -13.55 15.75
CA SER A 97 1.70 -14.39 16.61
C SER A 97 3.08 -13.76 16.82
N ARG A 98 3.75 -14.12 17.93
CA ARG A 98 5.14 -13.71 18.18
C ARG A 98 6.10 -14.14 17.06
N GLY A 99 5.85 -15.29 16.42
CA GLY A 99 6.63 -15.75 15.26
C GLY A 99 6.50 -14.81 14.06
N VAL A 100 5.27 -14.38 13.73
CA VAL A 100 5.03 -13.40 12.66
C VAL A 100 5.74 -12.08 12.96
N MET A 101 5.67 -11.61 14.20
CA MET A 101 6.41 -10.41 14.62
C MET A 101 7.92 -10.55 14.34
N VAL A 102 8.56 -11.64 14.76
CA VAL A 102 9.99 -11.89 14.52
C VAL A 102 10.31 -11.94 13.03
N VAL A 103 9.51 -12.65 12.23
CA VAL A 103 9.71 -12.73 10.77
C VAL A 103 9.68 -11.33 10.12
N ARG A 104 8.77 -10.45 10.54
CA ARG A 104 8.70 -9.08 10.01
C ARG A 104 9.96 -8.26 10.31
N PHE A 105 10.51 -8.40 11.52
CA PHE A 105 11.79 -7.77 11.88
C PHE A 105 12.94 -8.31 11.04
N ILE A 106 13.01 -9.63 10.84
CA ILE A 106 14.02 -10.26 9.97
C ILE A 106 13.90 -9.72 8.55
N CYS A 107 12.70 -9.69 7.97
CA CYS A 107 12.47 -9.11 6.65
C CYS A 107 12.91 -7.63 6.58
N SER A 108 12.58 -6.82 7.59
CA SER A 108 12.94 -5.39 7.61
C SER A 108 14.46 -5.17 7.68
N ALA A 109 15.15 -5.96 8.51
CA ALA A 109 16.60 -5.95 8.63
C ALA A 109 17.28 -6.43 7.35
N MET A 110 16.81 -7.55 6.77
CA MET A 110 17.31 -8.06 5.49
C MET A 110 17.11 -7.05 4.36
N ALA A 111 15.95 -6.41 4.27
CA ALA A 111 15.67 -5.39 3.27
C ALA A 111 16.65 -4.21 3.39
N THR A 112 16.93 -3.76 4.62
CA THR A 112 17.90 -2.68 4.87
C THR A 112 19.30 -3.08 4.40
N LEU A 113 19.77 -4.28 4.74
CA LEU A 113 21.08 -4.80 4.32
C LEU A 113 21.17 -4.95 2.79
N LEU A 114 20.11 -5.46 2.16
CA LEU A 114 20.06 -5.66 0.71
C LEU A 114 20.01 -4.34 -0.06
N ILE A 115 19.35 -3.29 0.45
CA ILE A 115 19.43 -1.94 -0.12
C ILE A 115 20.85 -1.41 -0.07
N ILE A 116 21.51 -1.50 1.10
CA ILE A 116 22.89 -1.04 1.24
C ILE A 116 23.80 -1.80 0.27
N THR A 117 23.64 -3.11 0.18
CA THR A 117 24.40 -3.97 -0.74
C THR A 117 24.17 -3.56 -2.20
N THR A 118 22.91 -3.39 -2.61
CA THR A 118 22.53 -2.98 -3.97
C THR A 118 23.17 -1.63 -4.33
N VAL A 119 23.06 -0.64 -3.45
CA VAL A 119 23.61 0.71 -3.67
C VAL A 119 25.14 0.67 -3.74
N VAL A 120 25.80 0.04 -2.77
CA VAL A 120 27.28 -0.04 -2.73
C VAL A 120 27.81 -0.71 -4.00
N PHE A 121 27.27 -1.86 -4.39
CA PHE A 121 27.75 -2.56 -5.58
C PHE A 121 27.36 -1.86 -6.88
N SER A 122 26.25 -1.13 -6.93
CA SER A 122 25.89 -0.29 -8.08
C SER A 122 26.88 0.86 -8.27
N VAL A 123 27.25 1.54 -7.18
CA VAL A 123 28.23 2.63 -7.21
C VAL A 123 29.62 2.11 -7.56
N LEU A 124 30.05 0.98 -6.98
CA LEU A 124 31.33 0.35 -7.32
C LEU A 124 31.39 -0.07 -8.79
N HIS A 125 30.28 -0.59 -9.34
CA HIS A 125 30.17 -0.90 -10.76
C HIS A 125 30.34 0.36 -11.61
N ASP A 126 29.64 1.45 -11.28
CA ASP A 126 29.68 2.69 -12.05
C ASP A 126 31.07 3.34 -12.03
N MET A 127 31.69 3.43 -10.84
CA MET A 127 33.06 3.94 -10.67
C MET A 127 34.09 3.11 -11.44
N ALA A 128 33.99 1.77 -11.39
CA ALA A 128 34.91 0.89 -12.10
C ALA A 128 34.80 0.99 -13.63
N ASN A 129 33.65 1.49 -14.12
CA ASN A 129 33.28 1.54 -15.53
C ASN A 129 33.25 2.95 -16.12
N GLN A 130 33.68 3.98 -15.36
CA GLN A 130 33.71 5.38 -15.82
C GLN A 130 32.35 5.86 -16.37
N GLY A 131 31.23 5.42 -15.79
CA GLY A 131 29.89 5.82 -16.24
C GLY A 131 29.40 5.13 -17.51
N LYS A 132 30.09 4.11 -18.03
CA LYS A 132 29.59 3.32 -19.17
C LYS A 132 28.42 2.43 -18.73
N GLU A 133 27.27 2.61 -19.39
CA GLU A 133 26.07 1.83 -19.12
C GLU A 133 26.27 0.32 -19.31
N VAL A 134 25.45 -0.47 -18.61
CA VAL A 134 25.44 -1.95 -18.69
C VAL A 134 25.25 -2.43 -20.14
N ALA A 135 24.46 -1.71 -20.94
CA ALA A 135 24.20 -2.04 -22.35
C ALA A 135 25.48 -2.05 -23.21
N TYR A 136 26.42 -1.14 -22.94
CA TYR A 136 27.71 -1.09 -23.62
C TYR A 136 28.53 -2.38 -23.41
N TRP A 137 28.48 -2.95 -22.20
CA TRP A 137 29.26 -4.15 -21.87
C TRP A 137 28.66 -5.42 -22.46
N ALA A 138 27.34 -5.52 -22.46
CA ALA A 138 26.62 -6.63 -23.08
C ALA A 138 26.91 -6.69 -24.59
N GLN A 139 26.87 -5.53 -25.28
CA GLN A 139 27.07 -5.45 -26.72
C GLN A 139 28.52 -5.75 -27.13
N ASN A 140 29.52 -5.31 -26.34
CA ASN A 140 30.94 -5.51 -26.66
C ASN A 140 31.52 -6.85 -26.19
N LYS A 141 30.70 -7.74 -25.61
CA LYS A 141 31.16 -9.00 -24.96
C LYS A 141 32.31 -8.82 -23.96
N ALA A 142 32.48 -7.60 -23.46
CA ALA A 142 33.61 -7.22 -22.62
C ALA A 142 33.54 -7.86 -21.23
N TRP A 143 32.36 -8.35 -20.82
CA TRP A 143 32.15 -9.15 -19.61
C TRP A 143 32.90 -10.50 -19.60
N TRP A 144 33.25 -11.04 -20.78
CA TRP A 144 34.02 -12.29 -20.90
C TRP A 144 35.55 -12.08 -20.83
N GLN A 145 36.02 -10.83 -20.95
CA GLN A 145 37.44 -10.50 -20.90
C GLN A 145 37.97 -10.48 -19.45
N ALA A 146 39.25 -10.82 -19.27
CA ALA A 146 39.85 -10.99 -17.94
C ALA A 146 39.69 -9.76 -17.03
N GLU A 147 39.83 -8.55 -17.59
CA GLU A 147 39.67 -7.28 -16.88
C GLU A 147 38.20 -6.90 -16.66
N GLY A 148 37.30 -7.33 -17.55
CA GLY A 148 35.85 -7.08 -17.44
C GLY A 148 35.16 -7.95 -16.38
N ARG A 149 35.68 -9.15 -16.08
CA ARG A 149 35.06 -10.09 -15.13
C ARG A 149 34.89 -9.51 -13.72
N LYS A 150 35.91 -8.83 -13.19
CA LYS A 150 35.86 -8.22 -11.84
C LYS A 150 34.90 -7.04 -11.78
N LYS A 151 34.79 -6.27 -12.87
CA LYS A 151 33.85 -5.13 -12.95
C LYS A 151 32.41 -5.62 -13.10
N TRP A 152 32.22 -6.69 -13.87
CA TRP A 152 30.92 -7.33 -14.06
C TRP A 152 30.41 -8.02 -12.78
N SER A 153 31.28 -8.53 -11.91
CA SER A 153 30.83 -9.13 -10.65
C SER A 153 30.14 -8.13 -9.72
N TYR A 154 30.50 -6.84 -9.77
CA TYR A 154 29.77 -5.79 -9.06
C TYR A 154 28.34 -5.62 -9.60
N HIS A 155 28.16 -5.67 -10.92
CA HIS A 155 26.82 -5.65 -11.52
C HIS A 155 25.97 -6.84 -11.06
N VAL A 156 26.55 -8.05 -11.06
CA VAL A 156 25.87 -9.28 -10.65
C VAL A 156 25.47 -9.22 -9.17
N LEU A 157 26.36 -8.74 -8.29
CA LEU A 157 26.06 -8.57 -6.87
C LEU A 157 24.97 -7.52 -6.62
N ALA A 158 25.03 -6.38 -7.31
CA ALA A 158 23.99 -5.36 -7.23
C ALA A 158 22.63 -5.93 -7.69
N THR A 159 22.59 -6.55 -8.86
CA THR A 159 21.36 -7.10 -9.45
C THR A 159 20.79 -8.23 -8.59
N SER A 160 21.62 -9.18 -8.16
CA SER A 160 21.15 -10.29 -7.31
C SER A 160 20.60 -9.80 -5.96
N SER A 161 21.27 -8.83 -5.32
CA SER A 161 20.77 -8.23 -4.07
C SER A 161 19.47 -7.44 -4.26
N GLU A 162 19.27 -6.79 -5.41
CA GLU A 162 18.01 -6.14 -5.77
C GLU A 162 16.85 -7.14 -5.93
N TRP A 163 17.06 -8.28 -6.59
CA TRP A 163 16.03 -9.32 -6.70
C TRP A 163 15.71 -9.95 -5.34
N MET A 164 16.74 -10.22 -4.52
CA MET A 164 16.55 -10.69 -3.15
C MET A 164 15.77 -9.68 -2.28
N LEU A 165 15.99 -8.39 -2.51
CA LEU A 165 15.24 -7.32 -1.85
C LEU A 165 13.76 -7.41 -2.22
N ALA A 166 13.44 -7.56 -3.52
CA ALA A 166 12.06 -7.74 -3.97
C ALA A 166 11.39 -8.96 -3.32
N PHE A 167 12.08 -10.10 -3.22
CA PHE A 167 11.56 -11.28 -2.51
C PHE A 167 11.32 -11.03 -1.02
N THR A 168 12.18 -10.24 -0.37
CA THR A 168 12.00 -9.87 1.03
C THR A 168 10.74 -9.02 1.25
N PHE A 169 10.44 -8.12 0.31
CA PHE A 169 9.18 -7.36 0.30
C PHE A 169 7.95 -8.25 0.12
N VAL A 170 8.02 -9.22 -0.79
CA VAL A 170 6.93 -10.19 -0.98
C VAL A 170 6.75 -11.03 0.28
N ALA A 171 7.83 -11.52 0.90
CA ALA A 171 7.76 -12.28 2.14
C ALA A 171 7.07 -11.47 3.26
N MET A 172 7.42 -10.19 3.40
CA MET A 172 6.77 -9.27 4.34
C MET A 172 5.26 -9.13 4.06
N LEU A 173 4.85 -8.97 2.80
CA LEU A 173 3.44 -8.93 2.43
C LEU A 173 2.71 -10.24 2.75
N LEU A 174 3.33 -11.39 2.51
CA LEU A 174 2.75 -12.70 2.84
C LEU A 174 2.49 -12.87 4.33
N THR A 175 3.28 -12.24 5.20
CA THR A 175 3.00 -12.26 6.64
C THR A 175 1.65 -11.61 7.01
N LEU A 176 1.10 -10.73 6.16
CA LEU A 176 -0.18 -10.04 6.40
C LEU A 176 -1.39 -10.90 6.03
N VAL A 177 -1.21 -11.89 5.14
CA VAL A 177 -2.30 -12.71 4.60
C VAL A 177 -3.11 -13.43 5.70
N PRO A 178 -2.50 -14.11 6.69
CA PRO A 178 -3.26 -14.78 7.74
C PRO A 178 -4.11 -13.84 8.59
N GLU A 179 -3.65 -12.59 8.74
CA GLU A 179 -4.38 -11.57 9.48
C GLU A 179 -5.56 -11.04 8.68
N PHE A 180 -5.38 -10.81 7.38
CA PHE A 180 -6.46 -10.35 6.52
C PHE A 180 -7.57 -11.37 6.35
N LYS A 181 -7.26 -12.67 6.37
CA LYS A 181 -8.26 -13.75 6.36
C LYS A 181 -9.21 -13.71 7.56
N ARG A 182 -8.87 -13.00 8.63
CA ARG A 182 -9.70 -12.86 9.84
C ARG A 182 -10.59 -11.62 9.82
N MET A 183 -10.48 -10.78 8.78
CA MET A 183 -11.30 -9.58 8.65
C MET A 183 -12.61 -9.90 7.92
N SER A 184 -13.73 -9.45 8.48
CA SER A 184 -15.03 -9.40 7.78
C SER A 184 -15.47 -7.95 7.62
N PHE A 185 -15.87 -7.60 6.40
CA PHE A 185 -16.45 -6.29 6.12
C PHE A 185 -17.95 -6.37 6.31
N HIS A 186 -18.49 -5.61 7.25
CA HIS A 186 -19.93 -5.38 7.34
C HIS A 186 -20.25 -4.18 6.42
N GLY A 187 -21.24 -4.35 5.53
CA GLY A 187 -21.51 -3.42 4.41
C GLY A 187 -21.74 -1.96 4.81
N VAL A 188 -21.69 -1.08 3.81
CA VAL A 188 -21.89 0.37 3.95
C VAL A 188 -23.21 0.66 4.66
N LYS A 189 -23.15 1.26 5.85
CA LYS A 189 -24.34 1.82 6.51
C LYS A 189 -24.71 3.14 5.82
N MET A 190 -25.69 3.08 4.92
CA MET A 190 -26.31 4.30 4.39
C MET A 190 -27.24 4.90 5.43
N HIS A 191 -26.86 6.05 5.99
CA HIS A 191 -27.78 6.88 6.75
C HIS A 191 -28.49 7.82 5.77
N TYR A 192 -29.75 7.52 5.45
CA TYR A 192 -30.62 8.49 4.81
C TYR A 192 -31.08 9.49 5.88
N ASP A 193 -30.59 10.72 5.77
CA ASP A 193 -31.21 11.83 6.48
C ASP A 193 -32.51 12.16 5.74
N ARG A 194 -33.63 11.57 6.17
CA ARG A 194 -34.94 12.04 5.73
C ARG A 194 -35.17 13.38 6.41
N ASP A 195 -35.23 14.45 5.63
CA ASP A 195 -35.71 15.73 6.12
C ASP A 195 -37.15 15.55 6.62
N ARG A 196 -37.32 15.43 7.95
CA ARG A 196 -38.62 15.17 8.58
C ARG A 196 -39.64 16.27 8.26
N ARG A 197 -39.19 17.46 7.83
CA ARG A 197 -40.06 18.55 7.41
C ARG A 197 -40.78 18.24 6.11
N GLN A 198 -40.06 17.78 5.09
CA GLN A 198 -40.66 17.38 3.80
C GLN A 198 -41.67 16.25 3.95
N VAL A 199 -41.36 15.24 4.77
CA VAL A 199 -42.28 14.12 5.00
C VAL A 199 -43.58 14.62 5.66
N ARG A 200 -43.48 15.52 6.64
CA ARG A 200 -44.66 16.10 7.30
C ARG A 200 -45.49 17.01 6.40
N GLU A 201 -44.85 17.78 5.51
CA GLU A 201 -45.55 18.61 4.53
C GLU A 201 -46.31 17.75 3.50
N ILE A 202 -45.68 16.68 3.00
CA ILE A 202 -46.30 15.76 2.05
C ILE A 202 -47.48 15.01 2.69
N ASP A 203 -47.30 14.51 3.92
CA ASP A 203 -48.35 13.81 4.66
C ASP A 203 -49.51 14.75 5.02
N GLY A 204 -49.21 16.00 5.37
CA GLY A 204 -50.20 17.04 5.63
C GLY A 204 -50.99 17.44 4.38
N ALA A 205 -50.31 17.59 3.23
CA ALA A 205 -50.95 17.90 1.95
C ALA A 205 -51.92 16.79 1.51
N ARG A 206 -51.48 15.51 1.60
CA ARG A 206 -52.35 14.36 1.30
C ARG A 206 -53.57 14.25 2.21
N SER A 207 -53.40 14.56 3.50
CA SER A 207 -54.51 14.55 4.46
C SER A 207 -55.54 15.63 4.12
N THR A 208 -55.07 16.80 3.71
CA THR A 208 -55.94 17.93 3.33
C THR A 208 -56.72 17.63 2.05
N GLU A 209 -56.06 17.07 1.03
CA GLU A 209 -56.72 16.65 -0.22
C GLU A 209 -57.80 15.58 0.04
N ALA A 210 -57.53 14.60 0.91
CA ALA A 210 -58.50 13.57 1.27
C ALA A 210 -59.74 14.14 2.01
N ILE A 211 -59.55 15.14 2.86
CA ILE A 211 -60.64 15.83 3.56
C ILE A 211 -61.50 16.63 2.57
N VAL A 212 -60.88 17.37 1.65
CA VAL A 212 -61.60 18.15 0.63
C VAL A 212 -62.38 17.23 -0.32
N ALA A 213 -61.80 16.10 -0.72
CA ALA A 213 -62.46 15.11 -1.56
C ALA A 213 -63.66 14.42 -0.87
N SER A 214 -63.61 14.21 0.45
CA SER A 214 -64.74 13.63 1.20
C SER A 214 -65.86 14.64 1.47
N SER A 215 -65.53 15.91 1.69
CA SER A 215 -66.49 17.02 1.87
C SER A 215 -67.27 17.34 0.59
N SER A 216 -66.59 17.36 -0.56
CA SER A 216 -67.26 17.57 -1.86
C SER A 216 -68.24 16.43 -2.17
N ARG A 217 -67.86 15.18 -1.87
CA ARG A 217 -68.70 14.00 -2.09
C ARG A 217 -69.94 13.95 -1.18
N SER A 218 -69.87 14.50 0.04
CA SER A 218 -71.02 14.57 0.97
C SER A 218 -72.01 15.67 0.59
N GLN A 219 -71.53 16.79 0.02
CA GLN A 219 -72.40 17.86 -0.48
C GLN A 219 -73.19 17.43 -1.74
N GLU A 220 -72.60 16.63 -2.63
CA GLU A 220 -73.33 16.06 -3.77
C GLU A 220 -74.42 15.06 -3.35
N THR A 221 -74.28 14.37 -2.22
CA THR A 221 -75.28 13.41 -1.73
C THR A 221 -76.44 14.04 -0.95
N THR A 222 -76.33 15.31 -0.56
CA THR A 222 -77.41 16.04 0.15
C THR A 222 -78.25 16.94 -0.76
N ALA A 223 -77.90 17.04 -2.05
CA ALA A 223 -78.59 17.86 -3.05
C ALA A 223 -79.58 17.08 -3.94
N LEU A 224 -79.90 15.83 -3.59
CA LEU A 224 -80.91 14.97 -4.22
C LEU A 224 -82.05 14.68 -3.22
#